data_AF-A0A0L6WES5-F1
#
_entry.id   AF-A0A0L6WES5-F1
#
_cell.length_a   1.000
_cell.length_b   1.000
_cell.length_c   1.000
_cell.angle_alpha   90.00
_cell.angle_beta   90.00
_cell.angle_gamma   90.00
#
_symmetry.space_group_name_H-M   'P 1'
#
loop_
_entity.id
_entity.type
_entity.pdbx_description
1 polymer ?
#
loop_
_entity_poly.entity_id
_entity_poly.type
_entity_poly.pdbx_seq_one_letter_code
_entity_poly.pdbx_strand_id
1 'polypeptide(L)'
;MWDIVTANFGHSAKVKPKAYNLIACFIPCCGQFDPSKQEHLHTIEDKNGLELGSITSASWLKATDRCSKNQAVALLKITCSSANMANELLRHHIFISGGQVITHKDLKEPIQCNKCQEYGHI
;
A
#
# COMPACT_ATOMS: atom_id res chain seq x y z
N MET A 1 12.24 14.03 18.08
CA MET A 1 10.83 14.46 18.31
C MET A 1 9.95 13.31 18.80
N TRP A 2 10.21 12.05 18.41
CA TRP A 2 9.58 10.86 18.99
C TRP A 2 10.19 10.40 20.33
N ASP A 3 11.36 10.95 20.68
CA ASP A 3 12.16 10.60 21.86
C ASP A 3 11.45 10.96 23.18
N ILE A 4 10.77 12.11 23.22
CA ILE A 4 10.03 12.61 24.38
C ILE A 4 8.82 11.70 24.67
N VAL A 5 8.16 11.25 23.61
CA VAL A 5 7.01 10.34 23.71
C VAL A 5 7.47 8.96 24.19
N THR A 6 8.57 8.44 23.64
CA THR A 6 9.11 7.13 24.00
C THR A 6 9.65 7.09 25.44
N ALA A 7 10.22 8.19 25.93
CA ALA A 7 10.75 8.31 27.29
C ALA A 7 9.67 8.21 28.40
N ASN A 8 8.40 8.44 28.08
CA ASN A 8 7.28 8.38 29.04
C ASN A 8 6.55 7.02 29.03
N PHE A 9 6.93 6.11 28.14
CA PHE A 9 6.35 4.78 28.06
C PHE A 9 7.16 3.79 28.91
N GLY A 10 6.46 2.82 29.54
CA GLY A 10 7.14 1.72 30.24
C GLY A 10 8.07 0.94 29.31
N HIS A 11 9.09 0.29 29.87
CA HIS A 11 10.20 -0.39 29.16
C HIS A 11 9.79 -1.33 28.00
N SER A 12 8.54 -1.77 27.94
CA SER A 12 8.01 -2.69 26.93
C SER A 12 7.18 -2.04 25.82
N ALA A 13 6.85 -0.76 25.90
CA ALA A 13 6.04 -0.08 24.90
C ALA A 13 6.91 0.45 23.74
N LYS A 14 6.48 0.13 22.50
CA LYS A 14 7.17 0.53 21.27
C LYS A 14 6.26 1.44 20.45
N VAL A 15 6.72 2.65 20.16
CA VAL A 15 6.04 3.56 19.23
C VAL A 15 6.29 3.04 17.81
N LYS A 16 5.21 2.80 17.06
CA LYS A 16 5.30 2.46 15.64
C LYS A 16 4.83 3.67 14.81
N PRO A 17 5.62 4.10 13.80
CA PRO A 17 5.16 5.12 12.87
C PRO A 17 3.89 4.63 12.17
N LYS A 18 2.96 5.56 11.95
CA LYS A 18 1.68 5.25 11.31
C LYS A 18 1.90 5.04 9.81
N ALA A 19 1.44 3.91 9.31
CA ALA A 19 1.46 3.56 7.89
C ALA A 19 0.07 3.76 7.26
N TYR A 20 0.05 4.21 6.01
CA TYR A 20 -1.16 4.46 5.23
C TYR A 20 -1.18 3.52 4.02
N ASN A 21 -2.08 2.54 4.05
CA ASN A 21 -2.16 1.49 3.04
C ASN A 21 -3.17 1.85 1.95
N LEU A 22 -2.75 1.72 0.70
CA LEU A 22 -3.54 1.92 -0.50
C LEU A 22 -3.48 0.66 -1.37
N ILE A 23 -4.48 0.48 -2.22
CA ILE A 23 -4.57 -0.56 -3.24
C ILE A 23 -4.63 0.11 -4.60
N ALA A 24 -3.64 -0.15 -5.45
CA ALA A 24 -3.64 0.25 -6.86
C ALA A 24 -4.13 -0.92 -7.74
N CYS A 25 -5.08 -0.63 -8.62
CA CYS A 25 -5.73 -1.64 -9.46
C CYS A 25 -5.13 -1.68 -10.87
N PHE A 26 -5.26 -2.84 -11.53
CA PHE A 26 -4.91 -3.04 -12.94
C PHE A 26 -3.43 -2.79 -13.30
N ILE A 27 -2.51 -3.07 -12.40
CA ILE A 27 -1.07 -2.91 -12.67
C ILE A 27 -0.57 -4.09 -13.51
N PRO A 28 0.16 -3.87 -14.62
CA PRO A 28 0.77 -4.96 -15.37
C PRO A 28 1.72 -5.80 -14.50
N CYS A 29 1.50 -7.12 -14.42
CA CYS A 29 2.28 -8.02 -13.56
C CYS A 29 3.28 -8.92 -14.31
N CYS A 30 3.23 -8.96 -15.64
CA CYS A 30 4.14 -9.74 -16.49
C CYS A 30 5.28 -8.91 -17.09
N GLY A 31 5.49 -7.68 -16.62
CA GLY A 31 6.47 -6.73 -17.14
C GLY A 31 7.76 -6.65 -16.31
N GLN A 32 8.55 -5.60 -16.58
CA GLN A 32 9.78 -5.31 -15.83
C GLN A 32 9.53 -4.71 -14.44
N PHE A 33 8.30 -4.25 -14.17
CA PHE A 33 7.95 -3.65 -12.89
C PHE A 33 7.93 -4.70 -11.77
N ASP A 34 8.76 -4.47 -10.77
CA ASP A 34 8.86 -5.25 -9.54
C ASP A 34 8.68 -4.32 -8.33
N PRO A 35 7.59 -4.44 -7.56
CA PRO A 35 7.31 -3.59 -6.41
C PRO A 35 8.22 -3.84 -5.20
N SER A 36 9.00 -4.93 -5.22
CA SER A 36 9.97 -5.25 -4.17
C SER A 36 11.25 -4.45 -4.31
N LYS A 37 11.48 -3.83 -5.48
CA LYS A 37 12.68 -3.05 -5.78
C LYS A 37 12.45 -1.57 -5.49
N GLN A 38 13.30 -1.01 -4.64
CA GLN A 38 13.22 0.40 -4.26
C GLN A 38 13.39 1.36 -5.46
N GLU A 39 14.21 0.99 -6.45
CA GLU A 39 14.42 1.79 -7.68
C GLU A 39 13.11 2.03 -8.46
N HIS A 40 12.22 1.04 -8.49
CA HIS A 40 10.93 1.16 -9.15
C HIS A 40 9.95 2.00 -8.32
N LEU A 41 10.03 1.95 -6.98
CA LEU A 41 9.23 2.80 -6.11
C LEU A 41 9.63 4.26 -6.28
N HIS A 42 10.93 4.57 -6.29
CA HIS A 42 11.43 5.92 -6.56
C HIS A 42 10.99 6.44 -7.93
N THR A 43 10.93 5.56 -8.95
CA THR A 43 10.42 5.93 -10.27
C THR A 43 8.94 6.29 -10.23
N ILE A 44 8.13 5.60 -9.42
CA ILE A 44 6.73 5.96 -9.20
C ILE A 44 6.65 7.30 -8.48
N GLU A 45 7.44 7.50 -7.43
CA GLU A 45 7.46 8.76 -6.67
C GLU A 45 7.77 9.95 -7.58
N ASP A 46 8.85 9.87 -8.35
CA ASP A 46 9.28 10.90 -9.31
C ASP A 46 8.17 11.21 -10.33
N LYS A 47 7.61 10.18 -10.97
CA LYS A 47 6.55 10.36 -11.98
C LYS A 47 5.25 10.95 -11.45
N ASN A 48 5.00 10.83 -10.16
CA ASN A 48 3.78 11.34 -9.51
C ASN A 48 4.06 12.60 -8.69
N GLY A 49 5.26 13.18 -8.77
CA GLY A 49 5.64 14.38 -8.04
C GLY A 49 5.65 14.20 -6.52
N LEU A 50 5.89 12.97 -6.04
CA LEU A 50 5.98 12.66 -4.62
C LEU A 50 7.40 12.90 -4.11
N GLU A 51 7.53 13.19 -2.82
CA GLU A 51 8.83 13.21 -2.17
C GLU A 51 9.44 11.80 -2.17
N LEU A 52 10.75 11.71 -2.44
CA LEU A 52 11.46 10.44 -2.47
C LEU A 52 11.41 9.75 -1.11
N GLY A 53 11.03 8.46 -1.08
CA GLY A 53 10.82 7.68 0.13
C GLY A 53 9.44 7.85 0.80
N SER A 54 8.50 8.55 0.14
CA SER A 54 7.10 8.63 0.58
C SER A 54 6.41 7.25 0.56
N ILE A 55 6.76 6.41 -0.41
CA ILE A 55 6.34 5.02 -0.53
C ILE A 55 7.34 4.14 0.22
N THR A 56 6.97 3.77 1.44
CA THR A 56 7.80 2.92 2.32
C THR A 56 7.90 1.47 1.86
N SER A 57 6.87 0.95 1.20
CA SER A 57 6.88 -0.39 0.60
C SER A 57 5.75 -0.55 -0.40
N ALA A 58 5.91 -1.50 -1.32
CA ALA A 58 4.82 -2.02 -2.12
C ALA A 58 4.93 -3.53 -2.28
N SER A 59 3.81 -4.20 -2.46
CA SER A 59 3.79 -5.64 -2.71
C SER A 59 2.55 -6.05 -3.48
N TRP A 60 2.65 -7.11 -4.26
CA TRP A 60 1.50 -7.70 -4.92
C TRP A 60 0.55 -8.29 -3.88
N LEU A 61 -0.74 -7.98 -3.98
CA LEU A 61 -1.75 -8.49 -3.04
C LEU A 61 -1.95 -10.01 -3.18
N LYS A 62 -1.82 -10.51 -4.41
CA LYS A 62 -1.66 -11.93 -4.71
C LYS A 62 -0.26 -12.14 -5.28
N ALA A 63 0.43 -13.16 -4.81
CA ALA A 63 1.74 -13.50 -5.36
C ALA A 63 1.63 -13.78 -6.87
N THR A 64 2.56 -13.24 -7.66
CA THR A 64 2.49 -13.27 -9.13
C THR A 64 2.60 -14.70 -9.68
N ASP A 65 3.24 -15.62 -8.97
CA ASP A 65 3.25 -17.06 -9.28
C ASP A 65 1.85 -17.70 -9.20
N ARG A 66 0.94 -17.09 -8.44
CA ARG A 66 -0.46 -17.52 -8.26
C ARG A 66 -1.43 -16.78 -9.18
N CYS A 67 -0.95 -15.78 -9.93
CA CYS A 67 -1.73 -15.18 -11.00
C CYS A 67 -1.84 -16.17 -12.17
N SER A 68 -3.02 -16.25 -12.79
CA SER A 68 -3.19 -17.10 -13.97
C SER A 68 -2.19 -16.70 -15.05
N LYS A 69 -1.69 -17.66 -15.84
CA LYS A 69 -0.77 -17.38 -16.97
C LYS A 69 -1.36 -16.39 -17.99
N ASN A 70 -2.69 -16.29 -18.05
CA ASN A 70 -3.40 -15.36 -18.94
C ASN A 70 -3.75 -14.03 -18.26
N GLN A 71 -3.44 -13.86 -16.98
CA GLN A 71 -3.74 -12.64 -16.24
C GLN A 71 -2.62 -11.62 -16.48
N ALA A 72 -2.94 -10.57 -17.24
CA ALA A 72 -1.97 -9.52 -17.59
C ALA A 72 -1.77 -8.46 -16.48
N VAL A 73 -2.71 -8.36 -15.54
CA VAL A 73 -2.76 -7.29 -14.52
C VAL A 73 -3.06 -7.82 -13.12
N ALA A 74 -2.55 -7.15 -12.10
CA ALA A 74 -2.72 -7.50 -10.69
C ALA A 74 -3.05 -6.28 -9.83
N LEU A 75 -3.38 -6.56 -8.55
CA LEU A 75 -3.58 -5.56 -7.52
C LEU A 75 -2.28 -5.38 -6.73
N LEU A 76 -1.89 -4.12 -6.55
CA LEU A 76 -0.71 -3.73 -5.82
C LEU A 76 -1.11 -3.05 -4.52
N LYS A 77 -0.55 -3.51 -3.39
CA LYS A 77 -0.63 -2.81 -2.12
C LYS A 77 0.53 -1.84 -2.00
N ILE A 78 0.25 -0.58 -1.71
CA ILE A 78 1.23 0.51 -1.55
C ILE A 78 1.12 1.03 -0.11
N THR A 79 2.26 1.18 0.56
CA THR A 79 2.34 1.68 1.93
C THR A 79 3.04 3.02 1.96
N CYS A 80 2.34 4.06 2.39
CA CYS A 80 2.88 5.42 2.52
C CYS A 80 3.19 5.76 3.98
N SER A 81 4.23 6.56 4.20
CA SER A 81 4.59 7.10 5.53
C SER A 81 3.77 8.32 5.94
N SER A 82 3.16 9.02 4.97
CA SER A 82 2.45 10.28 5.17
C SER A 82 0.98 10.19 4.76
N ALA A 83 0.10 10.72 5.61
CA ALA A 83 -1.32 10.87 5.30
C ALA A 83 -1.54 11.77 4.08
N ASN A 84 -0.74 12.84 3.97
CA ASN A 84 -0.86 13.80 2.89
C ASN A 84 -0.57 13.12 1.56
N MET A 85 0.55 12.39 1.49
CA MET A 85 0.93 11.64 0.28
C MET A 85 -0.11 10.56 -0.07
N ALA A 86 -0.61 9.83 0.91
CA ALA A 86 -1.67 8.86 0.67
C ALA A 86 -2.94 9.50 0.12
N ASN A 87 -3.32 10.68 0.60
CA ASN A 87 -4.49 11.42 0.12
C ASN A 87 -4.30 11.93 -1.31
N GLU A 88 -3.10 12.40 -1.66
CA GLU A 88 -2.80 12.83 -3.03
C GLU A 88 -2.90 11.66 -4.02
N LEU A 89 -2.35 10.50 -3.66
CA LEU A 89 -2.46 9.28 -4.46
C LEU A 89 -3.92 8.79 -4.60
N LEU A 90 -4.78 9.05 -3.61
CA LEU A 90 -6.21 8.71 -3.64
C LEU A 90 -7.04 9.65 -4.50
N ARG A 91 -6.65 10.93 -4.59
CA ARG A 91 -7.39 11.96 -5.33
C ARG A 91 -7.17 11.88 -6.82
N HIS A 92 -5.96 11.51 -7.23
CA HIS A 92 -5.53 11.56 -8.62
C HIS A 92 -5.28 10.16 -9.18
N HIS A 93 -5.37 10.04 -10.51
CA HIS A 93 -4.82 8.88 -11.19
C HIS A 93 -3.30 8.94 -11.07
N ILE A 94 -2.68 7.80 -10.75
CA ILE A 94 -1.24 7.73 -10.54
C ILE A 94 -0.59 6.95 -11.68
N PHE A 95 0.62 7.34 -12.05
CA PHE A 95 1.39 6.65 -13.07
C PHE A 95 2.21 5.51 -12.47
N ILE A 96 1.91 4.28 -12.86
CA ILE A 96 2.66 3.07 -12.48
C ILE A 96 2.94 2.25 -13.74
N SER A 97 4.20 1.83 -13.90
CA SER A 97 4.61 0.95 -15.02
C SER A 97 4.20 1.44 -16.41
N GLY A 98 4.18 2.77 -16.62
CA GLY A 98 3.84 3.40 -17.90
C GLY A 98 2.33 3.61 -18.15
N GLY A 99 1.46 3.22 -17.23
CA GLY A 99 0.02 3.45 -17.32
C GLY A 99 -0.53 4.29 -16.16
N GLN A 100 -1.68 4.93 -16.38
CA GLN A 100 -2.46 5.56 -15.33
C GLN A 100 -3.34 4.53 -14.63
N VAL A 101 -3.34 4.55 -13.30
CA VAL A 101 -4.13 3.63 -12.49
C VAL A 101 -4.88 4.36 -11.40
N ILE A 102 -5.97 3.74 -10.95
CA ILE A 102 -6.80 4.23 -9.85
C ILE A 102 -6.32 3.57 -8.57
N THR A 103 -6.29 4.34 -7.49
CA THR A 103 -6.03 3.81 -6.15
C THR A 103 -7.26 3.88 -5.25
N HIS A 104 -7.31 2.97 -4.29
CA HIS A 104 -8.33 2.90 -3.26
C HIS A 104 -7.68 2.75 -1.89
N LYS A 105 -8.40 3.14 -0.84
CA LYS A 105 -7.94 2.91 0.53
C LYS A 105 -8.04 1.42 0.85
N ASP A 106 -7.01 0.86 1.48
CA ASP A 106 -7.05 -0.51 2.01
C ASP A 106 -7.91 -0.53 3.29
N LEU A 107 -9.21 -0.76 3.12
CA LEU A 107 -10.18 -0.83 4.21
C LEU A 107 -10.26 -2.27 4.72
N LYS A 108 -9.97 -2.44 6.01
CA LYS A 108 -10.18 -3.73 6.68
C LYS A 108 -11.69 -3.92 6.91
N GLU A 109 -12.26 -4.94 6.28
CA GLU A 109 -13.64 -5.32 6.53
C GLU A 109 -13.82 -5.84 7.96
N PRO A 110 -14.93 -5.50 8.63
CA PRO A 110 -15.25 -6.06 9.93
C PRO A 110 -15.46 -7.58 9.83
N ILE A 111 -15.06 -8.32 10.87
CA ILE A 111 -15.28 -9.76 10.95
C ILE A 111 -16.79 -10.00 11.09
N GLN A 112 -17.33 -10.85 10.22
CA GLN A 112 -18.73 -11.24 10.19
C GLN A 112 -18.85 -12.75 10.33
N CYS A 113 -19.74 -13.21 11.21
CA CYS A 113 -20.01 -14.64 11.38
C CYS A 113 -20.73 -15.20 10.15
N ASN A 114 -20.22 -16.30 9.57
CA ASN A 114 -20.84 -16.94 8.41
C ASN A 114 -22.23 -17.53 8.70
N LYS A 115 -22.56 -17.77 9.98
CA LYS A 115 -23.83 -18.36 10.40
C LYS A 115 -24.92 -17.31 10.62
N CYS A 116 -24.67 -16.29 11.44
CA CYS A 116 -25.68 -15.30 11.82
C CYS A 116 -25.52 -13.95 11.14
N GLN A 117 -24.42 -13.71 10.39
CA GLN A 117 -24.13 -12.45 9.73
C GLN A 117 -23.94 -11.25 10.68
N GLU A 118 -23.73 -11.49 11.98
CA GLU A 118 -23.42 -10.46 12.97
C GLU A 118 -21.90 -10.20 13.08
N TYR A 119 -21.55 -9.02 13.60
CA TYR A 119 -20.16 -8.59 13.74
C TYR A 119 -19.53 -9.03 15.06
N GLY A 120 -18.20 -9.13 15.07
CA GLY A 120 -17.41 -9.26 16.30
C GLY A 120 -17.25 -10.69 16.83
N HIS A 121 -17.71 -11.69 16.06
CA HIS A 121 -17.46 -13.11 16.33
C HIS A 121 -17.40 -13.90 15.02
N ILE A 122 -16.90 -15.14 15.10
CA ILE A 122 -16.74 -16.07 13.97
C ILE A 122 -17.67 -17.26 14.16
#